data_AF-A0A0G0QPC3-F1
#
_entry.id   AF-A0A0G0QPC3-F1
#
_cell.length_a   1.000
_cell.length_b   1.000
_cell.length_c   1.000
_cell.angle_alpha   90.00
_cell.angle_beta   90.00
_cell.angle_gamma   90.00
#
_symmetry.space_group_name_H-M   'P 1'
#
loop_
_entity.id
_entity.type
_entity.pdbx_description
1 polymer ?
#
loop_
_entity_poly.entity_id
_entity_poly.type
_entity_poly.pdbx_seq_one_letter_code
_entity_poly.pdbx_strand_id
1 'polypeptide(L)'
;MIGGFPAIIHGGPFANIAQGTNSIIATRMGLTLSDYVVTEAGFGFDLGAEKFFDIKCRTAGLNPSAVVLVATVRALKFHGGA
;
A
#
# COMPACT_ATOMS: atom_id res chain seq x y z
N MET A 1 -19.25 -2.62 1.74
CA MET A 1 -18.29 -3.57 1.12
C MET A 1 -19.05 -4.40 0.11
N ILE A 2 -18.73 -4.28 -1.19
CA ILE A 2 -19.51 -4.89 -2.29
C ILE A 2 -19.49 -6.45 -2.25
N GLY A 3 -18.61 -7.09 -1.44
CA GLY A 3 -18.51 -8.56 -1.33
C GLY A 3 -18.49 -9.13 0.10
N GLY A 4 -18.84 -8.36 1.14
CA GLY A 4 -18.91 -8.89 2.54
C GLY A 4 -17.57 -9.29 3.19
N PHE A 5 -16.44 -9.18 2.48
CA PHE A 5 -15.12 -9.43 3.03
C PHE A 5 -14.75 -8.44 4.14
N PRO A 6 -13.94 -8.84 5.14
CA PRO A 6 -13.42 -7.92 6.14
C PRO A 6 -12.53 -6.83 5.50
N ALA A 7 -12.65 -5.59 5.98
CA ALA A 7 -11.71 -4.51 5.67
C ALA A 7 -11.46 -3.65 6.90
N ILE A 8 -10.21 -3.23 7.07
CA ILE A 8 -9.78 -2.33 8.14
C ILE A 8 -9.39 -0.99 7.52
N ILE A 9 -10.15 0.06 7.83
CA ILE A 9 -9.87 1.42 7.35
C ILE A 9 -9.30 2.22 8.53
N HIS A 10 -8.02 2.55 8.49
CA HIS A 10 -7.38 3.25 9.60
C HIS A 10 -6.12 4.03 9.20
N GLY A 11 -6.12 5.34 9.51
CA GLY A 11 -5.07 6.26 9.14
C GLY A 11 -5.17 6.73 7.69
N GLY A 12 -4.35 7.70 7.33
CA GLY A 12 -4.32 8.27 5.97
C GLY A 12 -3.42 9.50 5.90
N PRO A 13 -2.12 9.40 6.24
CA PRO A 13 -1.20 10.52 6.07
C PRO A 13 -0.93 10.75 4.58
N PHE A 14 -0.52 11.97 4.23
CA PHE A 14 -0.08 12.26 2.88
C PHE A 14 1.12 11.39 2.47
N ALA A 15 1.21 11.11 1.17
CA ALA A 15 2.34 10.38 0.61
C ALA A 15 3.51 11.30 0.22
N ASN A 16 3.29 12.60 0.00
CA ASN A 16 4.38 13.54 -0.36
C ASN A 16 5.21 13.95 0.87
N ILE A 17 4.58 14.52 1.92
CA ILE A 17 5.25 15.00 3.14
C ILE A 17 5.30 13.97 4.27
N ALA A 18 4.70 12.80 4.07
CA ALA A 18 4.71 11.68 5.01
C ALA A 18 4.74 10.34 4.24
N GLN A 19 4.51 9.22 4.94
CA GLN A 19 4.73 7.87 4.41
C GLN A 19 3.63 7.35 3.47
N GLY A 20 2.41 7.92 3.49
CA GLY A 20 1.39 7.60 2.50
C GLY A 20 0.65 6.26 2.61
N THR A 21 0.58 5.64 3.78
CA THR A 21 -0.01 4.30 3.99
C THR A 21 -0.89 4.25 5.25
N ASN A 22 -1.74 3.23 5.35
CA ASN A 22 -2.52 2.96 6.56
C ASN A 22 -1.64 2.67 7.80
N SER A 23 -2.23 2.65 9.00
CA SER A 23 -1.45 2.45 10.22
C SER A 23 -0.76 1.08 10.31
N ILE A 24 0.36 1.05 11.06
CA ILE A 24 1.06 -0.19 11.40
C ILE A 24 0.15 -1.13 12.20
N ILE A 25 -0.63 -0.58 13.13
CA ILE A 25 -1.55 -1.35 13.99
C ILE A 25 -2.59 -2.08 13.14
N ALA A 26 -3.20 -1.41 12.16
CA ALA A 26 -4.17 -2.04 11.26
C ALA A 26 -3.54 -3.16 10.42
N THR A 27 -2.33 -2.92 9.90
CA THR A 27 -1.61 -3.92 9.09
C THR A 27 -1.28 -5.16 9.92
N ARG A 28 -0.77 -4.98 11.15
CA ARG A 28 -0.47 -6.09 12.08
C ARG A 28 -1.72 -6.84 12.52
N MET A 29 -2.80 -6.12 12.82
CA MET A 29 -4.08 -6.71 13.19
C MET A 29 -4.62 -7.60 12.07
N GLY A 30 -4.52 -7.16 10.81
CA GLY A 30 -4.85 -8.01 9.66
C GLY A 30 -4.01 -9.29 9.62
N LEU A 31 -2.69 -9.17 9.81
CA LEU A 31 -1.76 -10.30 9.74
C LEU A 31 -2.00 -11.34 10.84
N THR A 32 -2.61 -10.94 11.97
CA THR A 32 -2.99 -11.87 13.04
C THR A 32 -4.36 -12.53 12.82
N LEU A 33 -5.21 -11.97 11.96
CA LEU A 33 -6.62 -12.37 11.81
C LEU A 33 -6.93 -13.02 10.46
N SER A 34 -5.95 -13.10 9.54
CA SER A 34 -6.15 -13.58 8.18
C SER A 34 -4.90 -14.21 7.61
N ASP A 35 -5.06 -15.15 6.68
CA ASP A 35 -3.95 -15.79 5.97
C ASP A 35 -3.23 -14.81 5.03
N TYR A 36 -3.96 -13.82 4.49
CA TYR A 36 -3.45 -12.81 3.58
C TYR A 36 -4.01 -11.43 3.90
N VAL A 37 -3.12 -10.44 3.94
CA VAL A 37 -3.46 -9.02 4.08
C VAL A 37 -3.02 -8.28 2.83
N VAL A 38 -3.99 -7.65 2.16
CA VAL A 38 -3.72 -6.70 1.09
C VAL A 38 -3.74 -5.30 1.70
N THR A 39 -2.68 -4.54 1.44
CA THR A 39 -2.59 -3.11 1.79
C THR A 39 -1.95 -2.34 0.63
N GLU A 40 -1.99 -1.02 0.69
CA GLU A 40 -1.53 -0.12 -0.37
C GLU A 40 -0.71 1.05 0.17
N ALA A 41 -0.03 1.73 -0.75
CA ALA A 41 0.67 2.97 -0.53
C ALA A 41 0.23 4.00 -1.58
N GLY A 42 0.12 5.26 -1.19
CA GLY A 42 -0.31 6.34 -2.09
C GLY A 42 0.76 6.75 -3.10
N PHE A 43 0.33 7.29 -4.25
CA PHE A 43 1.17 7.60 -5.42
C PHE A 43 1.82 6.37 -6.07
N GLY A 44 2.85 6.58 -6.89
CA GLY A 44 3.55 5.54 -7.62
C GLY A 44 4.55 4.76 -6.76
N PHE A 45 5.17 3.77 -7.40
CA PHE A 45 6.16 2.90 -6.76
C PHE A 45 7.42 3.66 -6.33
N ASP A 46 7.74 4.73 -7.04
CA ASP A 46 8.85 5.65 -6.80
C ASP A 46 8.74 6.47 -5.51
N LEU A 47 7.54 6.53 -4.91
CA LEU A 47 7.31 7.36 -3.73
C LEU A 47 6.51 6.65 -2.64
N GLY A 48 5.35 6.07 -2.96
CA GLY A 48 4.55 5.34 -1.99
C GLY A 48 5.21 4.04 -1.58
N ALA A 49 5.62 3.24 -2.56
CA ALA A 49 6.20 1.93 -2.28
C ALA A 49 7.58 2.06 -1.62
N GLU A 50 8.45 2.97 -2.11
CA GLU A 50 9.73 3.27 -1.47
C GLU A 50 9.56 3.56 0.03
N LYS A 51 8.67 4.48 0.40
CA LYS A 51 8.39 4.78 1.82
C LYS A 51 7.74 3.62 2.57
N PHE A 52 6.91 2.82 1.91
CA PHE A 52 6.35 1.61 2.52
C PHE A 52 7.46 0.62 2.89
N PHE A 53 8.44 0.40 2.03
CA PHE A 53 9.56 -0.51 2.29
C PHE A 53 10.58 0.09 3.26
N ASP A 54 11.06 1.30 2.99
CA ASP A 54 12.19 1.87 3.71
C ASP A 54 11.82 2.51 5.04
N ILE A 55 10.57 2.94 5.22
CA ILE A 55 10.07 3.51 6.48
C ILE A 55 9.17 2.49 7.16
N LYS A 56 8.00 2.19 6.60
CA LYS A 56 6.98 1.40 7.32
C LYS A 56 7.44 -0.03 7.62
N CYS A 57 7.97 -0.76 6.64
CA CYS A 57 8.42 -2.14 6.84
C CYS A 57 9.61 -2.19 7.81
N ARG A 58 10.57 -1.29 7.65
CA ARG A 58 11.73 -1.18 8.54
C ARG A 58 11.33 -0.86 9.99
N THR A 59 10.43 0.11 10.20
CA THR A 59 9.96 0.48 11.54
C THR A 59 9.05 -0.59 12.16
N ALA A 60 8.26 -1.29 11.36
CA ALA A 60 7.26 -2.24 11.84
C ALA A 60 7.70 -3.71 11.79
N GLY A 61 8.90 -4.02 11.26
CA GLY A 61 9.35 -5.39 11.04
C GLY A 61 8.43 -6.19 10.10
N LEU A 62 7.86 -5.53 9.10
CA LEU A 62 7.00 -6.19 8.10
C LEU A 62 7.86 -6.72 6.95
N ASN A 63 7.49 -7.88 6.40
CA ASN A 63 8.16 -8.47 5.24
C ASN A 63 7.11 -8.84 4.18
N PRO A 64 6.84 -7.96 3.19
CA PRO A 64 5.85 -8.20 2.16
C PRO A 64 6.21 -9.42 1.31
N SER A 65 5.27 -10.37 1.19
CA SER A 65 5.50 -11.61 0.43
C SER A 65 5.35 -11.46 -1.08
N ALA A 66 4.62 -10.42 -1.52
CA ALA A 66 4.41 -10.09 -2.93
C ALA A 66 4.06 -8.61 -3.09
N VAL A 67 4.20 -8.11 -4.32
CA VAL A 67 3.85 -6.75 -4.72
C VAL A 67 2.99 -6.80 -5.97
N VAL A 68 1.94 -5.98 -6.00
CA VAL A 68 1.11 -5.76 -7.19
C VAL A 68 1.32 -4.33 -7.69
N LEU A 69 1.93 -4.18 -8.88
CA LEU A 69 2.08 -2.90 -9.54
C LEU A 69 0.92 -2.67 -10.50
N VAL A 70 0.04 -1.72 -10.18
CA VAL A 70 -1.12 -1.40 -11.01
C VAL A 70 -0.68 -0.50 -12.17
N ALA A 71 -1.04 -0.90 -13.39
CA ALA A 71 -0.84 -0.12 -14.60
C ALA A 71 -2.08 -0.20 -15.50
N THR A 72 -2.28 0.83 -16.35
CA THR A 72 -3.34 0.83 -17.35
C THR A 72 -2.78 1.17 -18.72
N VAL A 73 -3.39 0.62 -19.79
CA VAL A 73 -2.99 0.92 -21.17
C VAL A 73 -3.01 2.43 -21.45
N ARG A 74 -3.98 3.17 -20.89
CA ARG A 74 -4.07 4.62 -21.06
C ARG A 74 -2.93 5.36 -20.37
N ALA A 75 -2.59 4.99 -19.14
CA ALA A 75 -1.46 5.59 -18.43
C ALA A 75 -0.14 5.35 -19.16
N LEU A 76 0.07 4.13 -19.67
CA LEU A 76 1.28 3.79 -20.44
C LEU A 76 1.37 4.60 -21.74
N LYS A 77 0.27 4.79 -22.47
CA LYS A 77 0.22 5.63 -23.67
C LYS A 77 0.53 7.09 -23.36
N PHE A 78 -0.08 7.64 -22.30
CA PHE A 78 0.17 9.01 -21.84
C PHE A 78 1.66 9.23 -21.51
N HIS A 79 2.27 8.32 -20.76
CA HIS A 79 3.71 8.38 -20.47
C HIS A 79 4.60 8.11 -21.70
N GLY A 80 4.04 7.52 -22.76
CA GLY A 80 4.67 7.38 -24.08
C GLY A 80 4.48 8.57 -25.02
N GLY A 81 3.80 9.64 -24.58
CA GLY A 81 3.59 10.87 -25.36
C GLY A 81 2.39 10.85 -26.31
N ALA A 82 1.51 9.85 -26.19
CA ALA A 82 0.30 9.69 -27.02
C ALA A 82 -0.96 10.32 -26.39
#